data_AF-A6KFD7-F1
#
_entry.id   AF-A6KFD7-F1
#
_cell.length_a   1.000
_cell.length_b   1.000
_cell.length_c   1.000
_cell.angle_alpha   90.00
_cell.angle_beta   90.00
_cell.angle_gamma   90.00
#
_symmetry.space_group_name_H-M   'P 1'
#
loop_
_entity.id
_entity.type
_entity.pdbx_description
1 polymer ?
#
loop_
_entity_poly.entity_id
_entity_poly.type
_entity_poly.pdbx_seq_one_letter_code
_entity_poly.pdbx_strand_id
1 'polypeptide(L)' 'MAKYWASELQNTVAYQCVQLHGGWGYMWEYPIAKAYVDARVQPIYGGTNEIMKELIARQIVSDS' A
#
# COMPACT_ATOMS: atom_id res chain seq x y z
N MET A 1 3.23 -13.48 1.50
CA MET A 1 2.47 -12.99 0.32
C MET A 1 1.35 -12.02 0.70
N ALA A 2 0.46 -12.37 1.63
CA ALA A 2 -0.73 -11.56 1.98
C ALA A 2 -0.42 -10.07 2.27
N LYS A 3 0.56 -9.79 3.14
CA LYS A 3 0.92 -8.41 3.51
C LYS A 3 1.30 -7.55 2.31
N TYR A 4 2.28 -8.00 1.51
CA TYR A 4 2.76 -7.29 0.33
C TYR A 4 1.60 -6.93 -0.61
N TRP A 5 0.75 -7.92 -0.92
CA TRP A 5 -0.33 -7.72 -1.86
C TRP A 5 -1.40 -6.77 -1.31
N ALA A 6 -1.79 -6.93 -0.05
CA ALA A 6 -2.79 -6.08 0.58
C ALA A 6 -2.33 -4.62 0.73
N SER A 7 -1.07 -4.39 1.10
CA SER A 7 -0.52 -3.03 1.26
C SER A 7 -0.37 -2.31 -0.08
N GLU A 8 0.06 -2.99 -1.15
CA GLU A 8 0.08 -2.42 -2.50
C GLU A 8 -1.33 -2.09 -3.01
N LEU A 9 -2.27 -3.02 -2.81
CA LEU A 9 -3.65 -2.83 -3.24
C LEU A 9 -4.29 -1.63 -2.52
N GLN A 10 -4.14 -1.56 -1.20
CA GLN A 10 -4.67 -0.45 -0.39
C GLN A 10 -4.12 0.89 -0.86
N ASN A 11 -2.81 0.96 -1.12
CA ASN A 11 -2.16 2.19 -1.61
C ASN A 11 -2.70 2.60 -2.98
N THR A 12 -2.80 1.65 -3.91
CA THR A 12 -3.33 1.88 -5.27
C THR A 12 -4.77 2.38 -5.22
N VAL A 13 -5.63 1.72 -4.44
CA VAL A 13 -7.05 2.10 -4.31
C VAL A 13 -7.19 3.47 -3.66
N ALA A 14 -6.46 3.75 -2.58
CA ALA A 14 -6.51 5.06 -1.93
C ALA A 14 -6.05 6.19 -2.87
N TYR A 15 -5.00 5.94 -3.67
CA TYR A 15 -4.55 6.87 -4.69
C TYR A 15 -5.61 7.15 -5.76
N GLN A 16 -6.27 6.10 -6.28
CA GLN A 16 -7.37 6.26 -7.23
C GLN A 16 -8.53 7.05 -6.63
N CYS A 17 -8.88 6.79 -5.37
CA CYS A 17 -9.92 7.54 -4.67
C CYS A 17 -9.55 9.03 -4.51
N VAL A 18 -8.29 9.38 -4.19
CA VAL A 18 -7.84 10.78 -4.20
C VAL A 18 -8.02 11.41 -5.57
N GLN A 19 -7.60 10.70 -6.64
CA GLN A 19 -7.74 11.19 -8.02
C GLN A 19 -9.19 11.47 -8.40
N LEU A 20 -10.14 10.62 -7.98
CA LEU A 20 -11.58 10.81 -8.22
C LEU A 20 -12.15 12.04 -7.49
N HIS A 21 -11.62 12.39 -6.32
CA HIS A 21 -12.05 13.57 -5.55
C HIS A 21 -11.37 14.87 -6.02
N GLY A 22 -10.42 14.79 -6.95
CA GLY A 22 -9.68 15.95 -7.45
C GLY A 22 -8.95 16.71 -6.32
N GLY A 23 -8.98 18.04 -6.36
CA GLY A 23 -8.33 18.87 -5.34
C GLY A 23 -8.86 18.64 -3.91
N TRP A 24 -10.14 18.28 -3.78
CA TRP A 24 -10.75 17.96 -2.48
C TRP A 24 -10.18 16.68 -1.87
N GLY A 25 -9.64 15.77 -2.69
CA GLY A 25 -8.97 14.57 -2.22
C GLY A 25 -7.73 14.83 -1.37
N TYR A 26 -7.20 16.06 -1.40
CA TYR A 26 -6.06 16.51 -0.60
C TYR A 26 -6.45 17.37 0.62
N MET A 27 -7.74 17.63 0.80
CA MET A 27 -8.26 18.43 1.91
C MET A 27 -8.56 17.52 3.11
N TRP A 28 -8.05 17.87 4.29
CA TRP A 28 -8.19 17.05 5.52
C TRP A 28 -9.63 16.95 6.03
N GLU A 29 -10.51 17.82 5.56
CA GLU A 29 -11.96 17.78 5.79
C GLU A 29 -12.62 16.56 5.14
N TYR A 30 -12.00 16.00 4.09
CA TYR A 30 -12.49 14.81 3.42
C TYR A 30 -11.75 13.56 3.93
N PRO A 31 -12.47 12.49 4.35
CA PRO A 31 -11.87 11.28 4.92
C PRO A 31 -10.81 10.60 4.02
N ILE A 32 -10.92 10.80 2.70
CA ILE A 32 -10.00 10.20 1.74
C ILE A 32 -8.57 10.70 1.89
N ALA A 33 -8.36 11.98 2.26
CA ALA A 33 -7.03 12.52 2.47
C ALA A 33 -6.28 11.76 3.58
N LYS A 34 -6.98 11.51 4.70
CA LYS A 34 -6.45 10.70 5.80
C LYS A 34 -6.20 9.25 5.38
N ALA A 35 -7.19 8.63 4.73
CA ALA A 35 -7.07 7.24 4.29
C ALA A 35 -5.89 7.03 3.32
N TYR A 36 -5.60 8.00 2.45
CA TYR A 36 -4.43 7.97 1.57
C TYR A 36 -3.11 8.04 2.34
N VAL A 37 -2.99 8.95 3.31
CA VAL A 37 -1.79 9.05 4.17
C VAL A 37 -1.59 7.76 4.97
N ASP A 38 -2.65 7.23 5.57
CA ASP A 38 -2.61 5.98 6.34
C ASP A 38 -2.29 4.76 5.45
N ALA A 39 -2.73 4.76 4.19
CA ALA A 39 -2.38 3.71 3.22
C ALA A 39 -0.92 3.81 2.79
N ARG A 40 -0.37 5.02 2.66
CA ARG A 40 0.98 5.23 2.11
C ARG A 40 2.09 4.62 2.96
N VAL A 41 1.84 4.46 4.25
CA VAL A 41 2.80 3.90 5.22
C VAL A 41 2.78 2.37 5.30
N GLN A 42 1.70 1.72 4.83
CA GLN A 42 1.53 0.26 4.91
C GLN A 42 2.61 -0.53 4.15
N PRO A 43 3.10 -0.08 2.98
CA PRO A 43 4.24 -0.72 2.30
C PRO A 43 5.58 -0.62 3.03
N ILE A 44 5.67 0.12 4.13
CA ILE A 44 6.94 0.45 4.82
C ILE A 44 7.01 -0.25 6.18
N TYR A 45 5.97 -0.11 7.01
CA TYR A 45 6.01 -0.59 8.39
C TYR A 45 5.93 -2.11 8.50
N GLY A 46 6.65 -2.68 9.49
CA GLY A 46 6.72 -4.14 9.68
C GLY A 46 7.43 -4.88 8.55
N GLY A 47 8.38 -4.21 7.87
CA GLY A 47 9.15 -4.71 6.72
C GLY A 47 8.62 -4.19 5.39
N THR A 48 9.48 -3.65 4.52
CA THR A 48 9.00 -3.06 3.27
C THR A 48 8.42 -4.11 2.33
N ASN A 49 7.65 -3.67 1.34
CA ASN A 49 7.14 -4.57 0.31
C ASN A 49 8.25 -5.26 -0.49
N GLU A 50 9.40 -4.62 -0.66
CA GLU A 50 10.60 -5.20 -1.27
C GLU A 50 11.18 -6.33 -0.43
N ILE A 51 11.29 -6.13 0.89
CA ILE A 51 11.71 -7.20 1.82
C ILE A 51 10.73 -8.36 1.78
N MET A 52 9.43 -8.08 1.71
CA MET A 52 8.41 -9.12 1.59
C MET A 52 8.55 -9.92 0.28
N LYS A 53 8.81 -9.24 -0.85
CA LYS A 53 9.08 -9.88 -2.14
C LYS A 53 10.32 -10.75 -2.08
N GLU A 54 11.40 -10.26 -1.46
CA GLU A 54 12.65 -11.01 -1.29
C GLU A 54 12.42 -12.31 -0.49
N LEU A 55 11.74 -12.23 0.65
CA LEU A 55 11.43 -13.40 1.47
C LEU A 55 10.59 -14.45 0.72
N ILE A 56 9.59 -13.99 -0.03
CA ILE A 56 8.75 -14.88 -0.86
C ILE A 56 9.60 -15.52 -1.97
N ALA A 57 10.46 -14.76 -2.65
CA ALA A 57 11.33 -15.27 -3.70
C ALA A 57 12.29 -16.34 -3.17
N ARG A 58 12.88 -16.12 -1.98
CA ARG A 58 13.75 -17.10 -1.31
C ARG A 58 13.01 -18.41 -1.04
N GLN A 59 11.77 -18.35 -0.54
CA GLN A 59 10.94 -19.53 -0.31
C GLN A 59 10.66 -20.30 -1.60
N ILE A 60 10.30 -19.60 -2.68
CA ILE A 60 10.03 -20.23 -3.98
C ILE A 60 11.28 -20.96 -4.51
N VAL A 61 12.45 -20.32 -4.43
CA VAL A 61 13.70 -20.90 -4.91
C VAL A 61 14.17 -22.06 -4.04
N SER A 62 13.94 -22.03 -2.72
CA SER A 62 14.34 -23.11 -1.81
C SER A 62 13.43 -24.34 -1.87
N ASP A 63 12.17 -24.14 -2.25
CA ASP A 63 11.17 -25.22 -2.41
C ASP A 63 11.23 -25.90 -3.79
N SER A 64 12.18 -25.49 -4.64
CA SER A 64 12.47 -26.04 -5.98
C SER A 64 13.55 -27.14 -5.91
#